data_AF-A0A368GIZ2-F1
#
_entry.id   AF-A0A368GIZ2-F1
#
_cell.length_a   1.000
_cell.length_b   1.000
_cell.length_c   1.000
_cell.angle_alpha   90.00
_cell.angle_beta   90.00
_cell.angle_gamma   90.00
#
_symmetry.space_group_name_H-M   'P 1'
#
loop_
_entity.id
_entity.type
_entity.pdbx_description
1 polymer ?
#
loop_
_entity_poly.entity_id
_entity_poly.type
_entity_poly.pdbx_seq_one_letter_code
_entity_poly.pdbx_strand_id
1 'polypeptide(L)'
;MYEYKCVGTYYDITPSSFLDVQNDLKYRKEWDPNVMTLDLLKEEGEHELIRWVQKYPYPLYPREYVYARRTWISDDCRMIVVDSEVVPTHLIPGSNKNVRVSTYTSRMAVRSHREFDERGLGEQNSDFFPQYFTSR
;
A
#
# COMPACT_ATOMS: atom_id res chain seq x y z
N MET A 1 9.93 1.52 -18.02
CA MET A 1 9.34 1.40 -16.67
C MET A 1 7.84 1.28 -16.88
N TYR A 2 7.18 0.34 -16.23
CA TYR A 2 5.74 0.21 -16.33
C TYR A 2 5.13 0.68 -15.03
N GLU A 3 4.13 1.53 -15.16
CA GLU A 3 3.30 2.02 -14.07
C GLU A 3 1.91 1.48 -14.30
N TYR A 4 1.33 0.88 -13.26
CA TYR A 4 -0.01 0.30 -13.33
C TYR A 4 -0.97 1.20 -12.57
N LYS A 5 -2.14 1.47 -13.16
CA LYS A 5 -3.24 2.28 -12.60
C LYS A 5 -4.46 1.37 -12.44
N CYS A 6 -4.97 1.23 -11.22
CA CYS A 6 -6.27 0.61 -10.92
C CYS A 6 -7.24 1.67 -10.38
N VAL A 7 -8.47 1.67 -10.88
CA VAL A 7 -9.56 2.57 -10.47
C VAL A 7 -10.82 1.74 -10.23
N GLY A 8 -11.52 2.03 -9.14
CA GLY A 8 -12.75 1.34 -8.77
C GLY A 8 -13.67 2.22 -7.93
N THR A 9 -14.92 1.79 -7.86
CA THR A 9 -15.94 2.35 -6.97
C THR A 9 -16.70 1.20 -6.32
N TYR A 10 -17.04 1.39 -5.05
CA TYR A 10 -17.80 0.46 -4.24
C TYR A 10 -18.92 1.24 -3.54
N TYR A 11 -20.09 0.64 -3.41
CA TYR A 11 -21.28 1.31 -2.85
C TYR A 11 -21.65 0.80 -1.46
N ASP A 12 -21.07 -0.31 -1.04
CA ASP A 12 -21.45 -1.11 0.13
C ASP A 12 -20.40 -1.10 1.24
N ILE A 13 -19.20 -0.58 0.98
CA ILE A 13 -18.10 -0.48 1.94
C ILE A 13 -17.87 0.97 2.35
N THR A 14 -17.46 1.18 3.60
CA THR A 14 -17.06 2.51 4.09
C THR A 14 -15.57 2.76 3.77
N PRO A 15 -15.19 4.01 3.45
CA PRO A 15 -13.78 4.39 3.33
C PRO A 15 -12.91 3.99 4.52
N SER A 16 -13.40 4.19 5.75
CA SER A 16 -12.67 3.84 6.99
C SER A 16 -12.35 2.34 7.03
N SER A 17 -13.34 1.47 6.82
CA SER A 17 -13.11 0.02 6.83
C SER A 17 -12.21 -0.44 5.68
N PHE A 18 -12.29 0.21 4.51
CA PHE A 18 -11.37 -0.08 3.42
C PHE A 18 -9.92 0.29 3.78
N LEU A 19 -9.70 1.45 4.42
CA LEU A 19 -8.39 1.85 4.91
C LEU A 19 -7.85 0.88 5.96
N ASP A 20 -8.68 0.48 6.91
CA ASP A 20 -8.30 -0.46 7.99
C ASP A 20 -7.76 -1.77 7.40
N VAL A 21 -8.47 -2.35 6.42
CA VAL A 21 -8.04 -3.57 5.72
C VAL A 21 -6.72 -3.38 4.96
N GLN A 22 -6.48 -2.20 4.39
CA GLN A 22 -5.22 -1.90 3.68
C GLN A 22 -4.04 -1.69 4.64
N ASN A 23 -4.31 -1.12 5.82
CA ASN A 23 -3.27 -0.82 6.80
C ASN A 23 -2.94 -2.00 7.72
N ASP A 24 -3.87 -2.93 7.93
CA ASP A 24 -3.68 -4.12 8.77
C ASP A 24 -2.72 -5.13 8.13
N LEU A 25 -1.47 -5.10 8.61
CA LEU A 25 -0.40 -6.00 8.15
C LEU A 25 -0.65 -7.48 8.52
N LYS A 26 -1.41 -7.75 9.57
CA LYS A 26 -1.72 -9.13 10.00
C LYS A 26 -2.80 -9.70 9.10
N TYR A 27 -3.89 -8.96 8.90
CA TYR A 27 -4.99 -9.36 8.04
C TYR A 27 -4.53 -9.52 6.59
N ARG A 28 -3.57 -8.71 6.12
CA ARG A 28 -2.99 -8.84 4.78
C ARG A 28 -2.42 -10.24 4.49
N LYS A 29 -1.87 -10.92 5.50
CA LYS A 29 -1.35 -12.30 5.35
C LYS A 29 -2.46 -13.35 5.23
N GLU A 30 -3.67 -13.05 5.69
CA GLU A 30 -4.81 -13.97 5.62
C GLU A 30 -5.38 -14.05 4.21
N TRP A 31 -5.46 -12.92 3.50
CA TRP A 31 -6.09 -12.87 2.17
C TRP A 31 -5.11 -12.91 1.00
N ASP A 32 -3.84 -12.52 1.19
CA ASP A 32 -2.81 -12.61 0.15
C ASP A 32 -1.85 -13.79 0.42
N PRO A 33 -2.04 -14.96 -0.23
CA PRO A 33 -1.24 -16.15 0.02
C PRO A 33 0.21 -16.03 -0.46
N ASN A 34 0.55 -14.96 -1.18
CA ASN A 34 1.91 -14.72 -1.63
C ASN A 34 2.72 -13.88 -0.64
N VAL A 35 2.10 -13.27 0.38
CA VAL A 35 2.82 -12.56 1.43
C VAL A 35 3.51 -13.59 2.33
N MET A 36 4.84 -13.62 2.30
CA MET A 36 5.62 -14.49 3.19
C MET A 36 5.79 -13.83 4.56
N THR A 37 6.25 -12.58 4.58
CA THR A 37 6.35 -11.78 5.79
C THR A 37 5.95 -10.33 5.49
N LEU A 38 5.43 -9.65 6.50
CA LEU A 38 4.98 -8.27 6.43
C LEU A 38 5.09 -7.73 7.85
N ASP A 39 6.15 -6.97 8.08
CA ASP A 39 6.64 -6.63 9.41
C ASP A 39 6.83 -5.11 9.52
N LEU A 40 6.24 -4.52 10.56
CA LEU A 40 6.44 -3.12 10.93
C LEU A 40 7.80 -2.99 11.63
N LEU A 41 8.73 -2.26 11.03
CA LEU A 41 10.08 -2.05 11.57
C LEU A 41 10.14 -0.83 12.50
N LYS A 42 9.39 0.23 12.19
CA LYS A 42 9.34 1.49 12.94
C LYS A 42 8.02 2.19 12.68
N GLU A 43 7.52 2.91 13.68
CA GLU A 43 6.32 3.75 13.59
C GLU A 43 6.59 5.07 14.32
N GLU A 44 6.35 6.19 13.64
CA GLU A 44 6.49 7.55 14.17
C GLU A 44 5.30 8.40 13.69
N GLY A 45 4.21 8.39 14.47
CA GLY A 45 2.97 9.06 14.08
C GLY A 45 2.38 8.44 12.82
N GLU A 46 2.19 9.24 11.78
CA GLU A 46 1.63 8.78 10.48
C GLU A 46 2.67 8.11 9.57
N HIS A 47 3.93 7.96 10.04
CA HIS A 47 5.02 7.38 9.28
C HIS A 47 5.34 5.97 9.75
N GLU A 48 5.25 5.00 8.85
CA GLU A 48 5.55 3.60 9.13
C GLU A 48 6.67 3.11 8.21
N LEU A 49 7.66 2.42 8.77
CA LEU A 49 8.67 1.71 8.00
C LEU A 49 8.30 0.22 7.96
N ILE A 50 8.02 -0.30 6.76
CA ILE A 50 7.51 -1.65 6.58
C ILE A 50 8.50 -2.48 5.79
N ARG A 51 8.70 -3.74 6.20
CA ARG A 51 9.38 -4.78 5.43
C ARG A 51 8.37 -5.81 4.94
N TRP A 52 8.31 -6.01 3.63
CA TRP A 52 7.43 -6.97 2.98
C TRP A 52 8.25 -7.96 2.17
N VAL A 53 8.09 -9.24 2.44
CA VAL A 53 8.65 -10.33 1.63
C VAL A 53 7.53 -11.01 0.87
N GLN A 54 7.57 -10.95 -0.45
CA GLN A 54 6.59 -11.53 -1.35
C GLN A 54 7.16 -12.78 -2.03
N LYS A 55 6.40 -13.87 -2.01
CA LYS A 55 6.68 -15.09 -2.75
C LYS A 55 6.56 -14.83 -4.25
N TYR A 56 7.56 -15.28 -5.00
CA TYR A 56 7.55 -15.28 -6.46
C TYR A 56 7.49 -16.72 -6.98
N PRO A 57 6.93 -16.95 -8.17
CA PRO A 57 6.86 -18.28 -8.76
C PRO A 57 8.26 -18.81 -9.07
N TYR A 58 8.46 -20.10 -8.82
CA TYR A 58 9.72 -20.79 -9.15
C TYR A 58 10.02 -20.65 -10.67
N PRO A 59 11.27 -20.38 -11.07
CA PRO A 59 12.51 -20.41 -10.29
C PRO A 59 12.95 -19.06 -9.68
N LEU A 60 12.07 -18.06 -9.59
CA LEU A 60 12.44 -16.75 -9.07
C LEU A 60 12.49 -16.75 -7.53
N TYR A 61 13.51 -16.10 -6.98
CA TYR A 61 13.61 -15.86 -5.54
C TYR A 61 12.53 -14.89 -5.04
N PRO A 62 12.10 -14.98 -3.77
CA PRO A 62 11.20 -14.00 -3.16
C PRO A 62 11.73 -12.57 -3.30
N ARG A 63 10.82 -11.61 -3.38
CA ARG A 63 11.15 -10.18 -3.43
C ARG A 63 11.00 -9.56 -2.05
N GLU A 64 12.00 -8.78 -1.64
CA GLU A 64 11.96 -8.01 -0.40
C GLU A 64 11.80 -6.53 -0.73
N TYR A 65 10.72 -5.94 -0.21
CA TYR A 65 10.43 -4.53 -0.26
C TYR A 65 10.67 -3.96 1.13
N VAL A 66 11.33 -2.82 1.20
CA VAL A 66 11.35 -1.99 2.41
C VAL A 66 11.00 -0.59 2.00
N TYR A 67 9.93 -0.07 2.56
CA TYR A 67 9.35 1.21 2.15
C TYR A 67 8.82 1.96 3.37
N ALA A 68 8.81 3.28 3.26
CA ALA A 68 8.11 4.15 4.20
C ALA A 68 6.69 4.35 3.68
N ARG A 69 5.69 4.10 4.53
CA ARG A 69 4.27 4.37 4.27
C ARG A 69 3.84 5.61 5.04
N ARG A 70 3.02 6.44 4.39
CA ARG A 70 2.42 7.65 4.94
C ARG A 70 0.94 7.64 4.62
N THR A 71 0.12 7.96 5.61
CA THR A 71 -1.32 8.07 5.44
C THR A 71 -1.74 9.50 5.76
N TRP A 72 -2.46 10.14 4.83
CA TRP A 72 -3.07 11.45 5.05
C TRP A 72 -4.58 11.35 4.91
N ILE A 73 -5.29 11.96 5.84
CA ILE A 73 -6.75 12.04 5.84
C ILE A 73 -7.13 13.51 5.75
N SER A 74 -7.94 13.86 4.77
CA SER A 74 -8.50 15.20 4.60
C SER A 74 -10.01 15.12 4.74
N ASP A 75 -10.53 15.68 5.83
CA ASP A 75 -11.97 15.80 6.07
C ASP A 75 -12.62 16.74 5.06
N ASP A 76 -11.98 17.88 4.75
CA ASP A 76 -12.50 18.87 3.79
C ASP A 76 -12.70 18.27 2.39
N CYS A 77 -11.75 17.43 1.95
CA CYS A 77 -11.79 16.78 0.64
C CYS A 77 -12.42 15.38 0.69
N ARG A 78 -12.78 14.90 1.89
CA ARG A 78 -13.25 13.54 2.21
C ARG A 78 -12.43 12.48 1.50
N MET A 79 -11.12 12.67 1.57
CA MET A 79 -10.12 11.88 0.86
C MET A 79 -9.08 11.34 1.83
N ILE A 80 -8.74 10.07 1.63
CA ILE A 80 -7.62 9.38 2.25
C ILE A 80 -6.58 9.13 1.17
N VAL A 81 -5.32 9.40 1.46
CA VAL A 81 -4.18 9.09 0.58
C VAL A 81 -3.18 8.26 1.36
N VAL A 82 -2.84 7.09 0.84
CA VAL A 82 -1.74 6.25 1.33
C VAL A 82 -0.63 6.28 0.30
N ASP A 83 0.56 6.72 0.69
CA ASP A 83 1.73 6.78 -0.18
C ASP A 83 2.85 5.96 0.43
N SER A 84 3.52 5.20 -0.42
CA SER A 84 4.54 4.23 -0.06
C SER A 84 5.73 4.40 -1.00
N GLU A 85 6.89 4.68 -0.43
CA GLU A 85 8.11 4.92 -1.18
C GLU A 85 9.26 4.06 -0.64
N VAL A 86 10.02 3.46 -1.56
CA VAL A 86 11.15 2.60 -1.23
C VAL A 86 12.19 3.32 -0.37
N VAL A 87 12.70 2.61 0.63
CA VAL A 87 13.82 3.08 1.45
C VAL A 87 15.14 2.58 0.83
N PRO A 88 16.13 3.48 0.65
CA PRO A 88 17.45 3.11 0.14
C PRO A 88 18.05 1.90 0.85
N THR A 89 18.64 0.99 0.06
CA THR A 89 19.17 -0.30 0.54
C THR A 89 20.29 -0.17 1.57
N HIS A 90 21.03 0.94 1.57
CA HIS A 90 22.11 1.19 2.52
C HIS A 90 21.60 1.56 3.93
N LEU A 91 20.35 2.03 4.07
CA LEU A 91 19.78 2.40 5.37
C LEU A 91 19.28 1.18 6.14
N ILE A 92 18.71 0.21 5.43
CA ILE A 92 18.14 -1.01 6.03
C ILE A 92 18.66 -2.22 5.26
N PRO A 93 19.57 -3.02 5.85
CA PRO A 93 20.11 -4.20 5.20
C PRO A 93 19.01 -5.22 4.93
N GLY A 94 19.09 -5.85 3.76
CA GLY A 94 18.19 -6.93 3.36
C GLY A 94 18.73 -8.31 3.70
N SER A 95 17.90 -9.34 3.48
CA SER A 95 18.35 -10.73 3.55
C SER A 95 19.03 -11.17 2.24
N ASN A 96 20.05 -12.01 2.35
CA ASN A 96 20.67 -12.70 1.20
C ASN A 96 19.79 -13.80 0.59
N LYS A 97 18.66 -14.14 1.22
CA LYS A 97 17.69 -15.14 0.73
C LYS A 97 16.69 -14.55 -0.27
N ASN A 98 16.57 -13.22 -0.30
CA ASN A 98 15.57 -12.50 -1.06
C ASN A 98 16.25 -11.52 -2.03
N VAL A 99 15.58 -11.21 -3.14
CA VAL A 99 16.01 -10.14 -4.04
C VAL A 99 15.40 -8.83 -3.55
N ARG A 100 16.26 -7.92 -3.07
CA ARG A 100 15.86 -6.59 -2.60
C ARG A 100 15.44 -5.70 -3.76
N VAL A 101 14.22 -5.21 -3.70
CA VAL A 101 13.66 -4.25 -4.66
C VAL A 101 14.25 -2.87 -4.39
N SER A 102 14.85 -2.27 -5.42
CA SER A 102 15.55 -0.97 -5.32
C SER A 102 14.68 0.20 -5.77
N THR A 103 13.64 -0.05 -6.56
CA THR A 103 12.69 0.95 -7.02
C THR A 103 11.29 0.46 -6.71
N TYR A 104 10.61 1.13 -5.80
CA TYR A 104 9.21 0.88 -5.50
C TYR A 104 8.49 2.17 -5.11
N THR A 105 7.38 2.43 -5.77
CA THR A 105 6.42 3.45 -5.36
C THR A 105 5.02 2.88 -5.45
N SER A 106 4.20 3.17 -4.45
CA SER A 106 2.77 2.92 -4.49
C SER A 106 2.01 4.04 -3.84
N ARG A 107 0.93 4.48 -4.48
CA ARG A 107 0.05 5.51 -3.96
C ARG A 107 -1.37 5.04 -4.13
N MET A 108 -2.22 5.18 -3.13
CA MET A 108 -3.64 4.83 -3.16
C MET A 108 -4.43 6.05 -2.68
N ALA A 109 -5.43 6.47 -3.43
CA ALA A 109 -6.35 7.52 -3.01
C ALA A 109 -7.76 6.94 -2.91
N VAL A 110 -8.45 7.25 -1.81
CA VAL A 110 -9.82 6.81 -1.54
C VAL A 110 -10.63 8.05 -1.22
N ARG A 111 -11.69 8.29 -1.98
CA ARG A 111 -12.64 9.39 -1.73
C ARG A 111 -13.97 8.81 -1.29
N SER A 112 -14.53 9.36 -0.21
CA SER A 112 -15.90 9.02 0.17
C SER A 112 -16.90 9.62 -0.81
N HIS A 113 -17.96 8.89 -1.15
CA HIS A 113 -19.10 9.45 -1.87
C HIS A 113 -19.87 10.46 -1.01
N ARG A 114 -19.84 10.28 0.32
CA ARG A 114 -20.50 11.11 1.33
C ARG A 114 -19.52 11.31 2.48
N GLU A 115 -19.83 10.83 3.68
CA GLU A 115 -18.96 10.87 4.86
C GLU A 115 -18.09 9.61 4.97
N PHE A 116 -17.00 9.64 5.74
CA PHE A 116 -16.05 8.51 5.83
C PHE A 116 -16.64 7.25 6.47
N ASP A 117 -17.61 7.42 7.37
CA ASP A 117 -18.29 6.30 8.04
C ASP A 117 -19.57 5.86 7.31
N GLU A 118 -19.92 6.53 6.21
CA GLU A 118 -21.01 6.11 5.33
C GLU A 118 -20.53 5.16 4.24
N ARG A 119 -21.43 4.29 3.77
CA ARG A 119 -21.14 3.37 2.68
C ARG A 119 -21.02 4.12 1.36
N GLY A 120 -20.00 3.78 0.58
CA GLY A 120 -19.74 4.37 -0.72
C GLY A 120 -18.37 5.01 -0.80
N LEU A 121 -17.48 4.43 -1.60
CA LEU A 121 -16.17 4.99 -1.89
C LEU A 121 -15.82 4.80 -3.35
N GLY A 122 -15.02 5.70 -3.90
CA GLY A 122 -14.54 5.57 -5.28
C GLY A 122 -14.24 6.89 -5.96
N GLU A 123 -13.70 6.79 -7.16
CA GLU A 123 -13.37 7.95 -7.99
C GLU A 123 -14.59 8.33 -8.85
N GLN A 124 -15.12 9.56 -8.71
CA GLN A 124 -16.22 10.06 -9.56
C GLN A 124 -15.74 10.78 -10.83
N ASN A 125 -14.47 11.16 -10.95
CA ASN A 125 -13.92 11.83 -12.14
C ASN A 125 -12.39 11.67 -12.24
N SER A 126 -11.92 11.49 -13.47
CA SER A 126 -10.64 10.96 -13.95
C SER A 126 -9.35 11.73 -13.65
N ASP A 127 -9.37 12.74 -12.77
CA ASP A 127 -8.26 13.70 -12.65
C ASP A 127 -7.42 13.56 -11.38
N PHE A 128 -7.60 12.51 -10.55
CA PHE A 128 -6.77 12.32 -9.35
C PHE A 128 -6.32 10.86 -9.12
N PHE A 129 -5.17 10.73 -8.46
CA PHE A 129 -4.21 9.63 -8.57
C PHE A 129 -4.74 8.21 -8.21
N PRO A 130 -4.60 7.20 -9.09
CA PRO A 130 -4.94 5.78 -8.83
C PRO A 130 -4.02 5.06 -7.85
N GLN A 131 -4.38 3.80 -7.57
CA GLN A 131 -3.41 2.85 -7.04
C GLN A 131 -2.26 2.63 -8.03
N TYR A 132 -1.13 3.28 -7.79
CA TYR A 132 0.08 3.06 -8.55
C TYR A 132 0.88 1.91 -7.95
N PHE A 133 1.44 1.07 -8.81
CA PHE A 133 2.49 0.15 -8.43
C PHE A 133 3.60 0.24 -9.45
N THR A 134 4.80 0.59 -8.99
CA THR A 134 6.03 0.40 -9.75
C THR A 134 6.94 -0.48 -8.90
N SER A 135 7.46 -1.59 -9.43
CA SER A 135 8.49 -2.38 -8.74
C SER A 135 9.49 -2.98 -9.71
N ARG A 136 10.75 -3.09 -9.28
CA ARG A 136 11.82 -3.79 -10.02
C ARG A 136 12.69 -4.63 -9.10
#